data_AF-A0AAE4C5K4-F1
#
_entry.id   AF-A0AAE4C5K4-F1
#
_cell.length_a   1.000
_cell.length_b   1.000
_cell.length_c   1.000
_cell.angle_alpha   90.00
_cell.angle_beta   90.00
_cell.angle_gamma   90.00
#
_symmetry.space_group_name_H-M   'P 1'
#
loop_
_entity.id
_entity.type
_entity.pdbx_description
1 polymer ?
#
loop_
_entity_poly.entity_id
_entity_poly.type
_entity_poly.pdbx_seq_one_letter_code
_entity_poly.pdbx_strand_id
1 'polypeptide(L)' 'MKNKNLDNGKKLNKKELRTITGGLLQCVDLTTGLCRIVGASCAERQCRYVPDPLLP' A
#
# COMPACT_ATOMS: atom_id res chain seq x y z
N MET A 1 11.35 15.67 3.33
CA MET A 1 11.91 14.88 2.21
C MET A 1 12.85 15.78 1.43
N LYS A 2 14.10 15.34 1.17
CA LYS A 2 15.08 16.15 0.42
C LYS A 2 14.74 16.07 -1.07
N ASN A 3 14.44 17.21 -1.69
CA ASN A 3 14.11 17.32 -3.10
C ASN A 3 15.38 17.09 -3.94
N LYS A 4 15.66 15.84 -4.30
CA LYS A 4 16.69 15.51 -5.30
C LYS A 4 16.14 15.89 -6.68
N ASN A 5 16.57 17.05 -7.19
CA ASN A 5 16.34 17.43 -8.58
C ASN A 5 17.16 16.48 -9.47
N LEU A 6 16.51 15.45 -10.01
CA LEU A 6 17.08 14.47 -10.91
C LEU A 6 16.82 14.92 -12.34
N ASP A 7 17.69 15.78 -12.86
CA ASP A 7 17.61 16.37 -14.22
C ASP A 7 17.63 15.31 -15.35
N ASN A 8 17.99 14.05 -15.02
CA ASN A 8 18.00 12.89 -15.92
C ASN A 8 17.05 11.75 -15.51
N GLY A 9 16.02 12.04 -14.69
CA GLY A 9 15.06 11.03 -14.25
C GLY A 9 14.11 10.59 -15.37
N LYS A 10 14.04 9.29 -15.67
CA LYS A 10 13.00 8.72 -16.54
C LYS A 10 11.62 9.16 -16.02
N LYS A 11 10.86 9.89 -16.83
CA LYS A 11 9.46 10.22 -16.50
C LYS A 11 8.67 8.91 -16.38
N LEU A 12 8.22 8.63 -15.15
CA LEU A 12 7.47 7.42 -14.84
C LEU A 12 6.05 7.55 -15.39
N ASN A 13 5.58 6.52 -16.10
CA ASN A 13 4.19 6.42 -16.49
C ASN A 13 3.32 6.19 -15.24
N LYS A 14 2.01 6.49 -15.33
CA LYS A 14 1.08 6.40 -14.20
C LYS A 14 1.09 5.05 -13.46
N LYS A 15 1.34 3.95 -14.19
CA LYS A 15 1.51 2.60 -13.61
C LYS A 15 2.76 2.51 -12.75
N GLU A 16 3.90 2.90 -13.30
CA GLU A 16 5.20 2.91 -12.61
C GLU A 16 5.18 3.83 -11.38
N LEU A 17 4.57 5.02 -11.54
CA LEU A 17 4.39 5.95 -10.45
C LEU A 17 3.57 5.33 -9.31
N ARG A 18 2.46 4.63 -9.62
CA ARG A 18 1.63 3.90 -8.64
C ARG A 18 2.39 2.76 -7.95
N THR A 19 3.27 2.07 -8.67
CA THR A 19 4.14 1.05 -8.10
C THR A 19 5.10 1.67 -7.08
N ILE A 20 5.72 2.81 -7.41
CA ILE A 20 6.70 3.50 -6.55
C ILE A 20 6.03 4.22 -5.37
N THR A 21 4.87 4.84 -5.57
CA THR A 21 4.12 5.48 -4.47
C THR A 21 3.53 4.48 -3.48
N GLY A 22 3.64 3.17 -3.75
CA GLY A 22 3.10 2.14 -2.87
C GLY A 22 1.58 2.18 -2.90
N GLY A 23 0.99 1.83 -4.04
CA GLY A 23 -0.44 1.53 -4.11
C GLY A 23 -0.79 0.45 -3.09
N LEU A 24 -1.89 0.64 -2.37
CA LEU A 24 -2.37 -0.36 -1.43
C LEU A 24 -2.81 -1.62 -2.19
N LEU A 25 -2.40 -2.77 -1.69
CA LEU A 25 -2.77 -4.06 -2.24
C LEU A 25 -4.22 -4.37 -1.89
N GLN A 26 -4.97 -4.83 -2.87
CA GLN A 26 -6.26 -5.43 -2.57
C GLN A 26 -5.98 -6.76 -1.86
N CYS A 27 -6.34 -6.82 -0.58
CA CYS A 27 -6.01 -7.94 0.29
C CYS A 27 -7.21 -8.84 0.56
N VAL A 28 -8.40 -8.42 0.13
CA VAL A 28 -9.62 -9.23 0.18
C VAL A 28 -9.73 -10.12 -1.04
N ASP A 29 -10.16 -11.35 -0.78
CA ASP A 29 -10.65 -12.24 -1.81
C ASP A 29 -12.08 -11.83 -2.17
N LEU A 30 -12.32 -11.49 -3.44
CA LEU A 30 -13.62 -11.00 -3.90
C LEU A 30 -14.72 -12.07 -3.89
N THR A 31 -14.34 -13.35 -3.84
CA THR A 31 -15.31 -14.45 -3.89
C THR A 31 -15.82 -14.83 -2.51
N THR A 32 -14.95 -14.78 -1.51
CA THR A 32 -15.26 -15.15 -0.11
C THR A 32 -15.44 -13.94 0.81
N GLY A 33 -14.96 -12.76 0.40
CA GLY A 33 -14.95 -11.55 1.23
C GLY A 33 -13.93 -11.58 2.36
N LEU A 34 -13.09 -12.63 2.45
CA LEU A 34 -12.10 -12.81 3.50
C LEU A 34 -10.76 -12.17 3.13
N CYS A 35 -10.00 -11.78 4.15
CA CYS A 35 -8.64 -11.29 3.97
C CYS A 35 -7.71 -12.45 3.57
N ARG A 36 -7.21 -12.44 2.34
CA ARG A 36 -6.18 -13.37 1.87
C ARG A 36 -4.80 -13.03 2.40
N ILE A 37 -4.53 -11.72 2.55
CA ILE A 37 -3.28 -11.18 3.07
C ILE A 37 -3.64 -10.15 4.12
N VAL A 38 -2.83 -10.05 5.17
CA VAL A 38 -3.02 -9.07 6.23
C VAL A 38 -1.74 -8.26 6.43
N GLY A 39 -1.88 -6.94 6.54
CA GLY A 39 -0.74 -6.04 6.70
C GLY A 39 -1.05 -4.58 6.38
N ALA A 40 -0.14 -3.68 6.76
CA ALA A 40 -0.28 -2.24 6.52
C ALA A 40 -0.29 -1.86 5.03
N SER A 41 0.22 -2.74 4.17
CA SER A 41 0.20 -2.61 2.71
C SER A 41 -1.19 -2.83 2.10
N CYS A 42 -2.16 -3.35 2.85
CA CYS A 42 -3.51 -3.62 2.36
C CYS A 42 -4.33 -2.34 2.16
N ALA A 43 -5.22 -2.34 1.17
CA ALA A 43 -6.18 -1.28 0.92
C ALA A 43 -7.33 -1.34 1.91
N GLU A 44 -7.79 -2.56 2.17
CA GLU A 44 -8.89 -2.85 3.07
C GLU A 44 -8.48 -2.70 4.53
N ARG A 45 -9.21 -1.85 5.27
CA ARG A 45 -8.95 -1.60 6.70
C ARG A 45 -9.14 -2.86 7.55
N GLN A 46 -10.09 -3.71 7.19
CA GLN A 46 -10.32 -4.98 7.89
C GLN A 46 -9.13 -5.96 7.77
N CYS A 47 -8.31 -5.82 6.73
CA CYS A 47 -7.12 -6.66 6.52
C CYS A 47 -5.84 -5.97 6.99
N ARG A 48 -5.91 -4.72 7.44
CA ARG A 48 -4.77 -4.07 8.10
C ARG A 48 -4.75 -4.56 9.55
N TYR A 49 -3.71 -5.31 9.91
CA TYR A 49 -3.40 -5.53 11.32
C TYR A 49 -3.18 -4.15 11.95
N VAL A 50 -4.14 -3.71 12.77
CA VAL A 50 -3.90 -2.68 13.75
C VAL A 50 -3.36 -3.44 14.96
N PRO A 51 -2.06 -3.38 15.30
CA PRO A 51 -1.63 -3.86 16.60
C PRO A 51 -2.49 -3.10 17.62
N ASP A 52 -3.28 -3.87 18.37
CA ASP A 52 -4.13 -3.35 19.44
C ASP A 52 -3.27 -2.38 20.27
N PRO A 53 -3.67 -1.10 20.44
CA PRO A 53 -2.95 -0.23 21.34
C PRO A 53 -3.10 -0.85 22.71
N LEU A 54 -1.99 -1.40 23.22
CA LEU A 54 -1.87 -2.06 24.52
C LEU A 54 -2.87 -1.41 25.49
N LEU A 55 -3.92 -2.17 25.81
CA LEU A 55 -4.93 -1.79 26.81
C LEU A 55 -4.19 -1.38 28.11
N PRO A 56 -4.70 -0.35 28.82
CA PRO A 56 -4.03 0.28 29.96
C PRO A 56 -3.72 -0.68 31.12
#